data_AF-A0A238JT32-F1
#
_entry.id   AF-A0A238JT32-F1
#
_cell.length_a   1.000
_cell.length_b   1.000
_cell.length_c   1.000
_cell.angle_alpha   90.00
_cell.angle_beta   90.00
_cell.angle_gamma   90.00
#
_symmetry.space_group_name_H-M   'P 1'
#
loop_
_entity.id
_entity.type
_entity.pdbx_description
1 polymer ?
#
loop_
_entity_poly.entity_id
_entity_poly.type
_entity_poly.pdbx_seq_one_letter_code
_entity_poly.pdbx_strand_id
1 'polypeptide(L)' 'MIALLFALLTAVMALNYFGRTKAGNVVFFLTLALSVYWLKFHATSQLTIQL' A
#
# COMPACT_ATOMS: atom_id res chain seq x y z
N MET A 1 -6.01 -0.02 -7.74
CA MET A 1 -4.89 0.22 -6.80
C MET A 1 -5.03 -0.49 -5.47
N ILE A 2 -6.24 -0.64 -4.92
CA ILE A 2 -6.42 -1.31 -3.62
C ILE A 2 -5.87 -2.77 -3.61
N ALA A 3 -6.10 -3.54 -4.69
CA ALA A 3 -5.59 -4.90 -4.83
C ALA A 3 -4.04 -4.98 -4.80
N LEU A 4 -3.36 -3.97 -5.36
CA LEU A 4 -1.90 -3.88 -5.31
C LEU A 4 -1.42 -3.69 -3.86
N LEU A 5 -2.07 -2.82 -3.08
CA LEU A 5 -1.71 -2.59 -1.68
C LEU A 5 -1.87 -3.85 -0.83
N PHE A 6 -2.94 -4.61 -1.07
CA PHE A 6 -3.12 -5.92 -0.42
C PHE A 6 -2.03 -6.92 -0.81
N ALA A 7 -1.69 -7.01 -2.11
CA ALA A 7 -0.62 -7.89 -2.57
C ALA A 7 0.74 -7.52 -1.96
N LEU A 8 1.06 -6.22 -1.86
CA LEU A 8 2.27 -5.74 -1.20
C LEU A 8 2.30 -6.09 0.29
N LEU A 9 1.16 -5.95 0.98
CA LEU A 9 1.05 -6.36 2.38
C LEU A 9 1.26 -7.87 2.54
N THR A 10 0.69 -8.69 1.66
CA THR A 10 0.97 -10.14 1.62
C THR A 10 2.46 -10.42 1.40
N ALA A 11 3.12 -9.66 0.51
CA ALA A 11 4.56 -9.79 0.29
C ALA A 11 5.38 -9.42 1.54
N VAL A 12 4.98 -8.39 2.29
CA VAL A 12 5.59 -8.05 3.60
C VAL A 12 5.47 -9.22 4.58
N MET A 13 4.27 -9.81 4.68
CA MET A 13 4.04 -10.97 5.55
C MET A 13 4.91 -12.16 5.14
N ALA A 14 4.97 -12.47 3.84
CA ALA A 14 5.80 -13.55 3.32
C ALA A 14 7.30 -13.31 3.58
N LEU A 15 7.80 -12.10 3.34
CA LEU A 15 9.20 -11.75 3.60
C LEU A 15 9.57 -11.89 5.07
N ASN A 16 8.68 -11.48 5.98
CA ASN A 16 8.90 -11.66 7.42
C ASN A 16 8.78 -13.12 7.85
N TYR A 17 7.87 -13.88 7.26
CA TYR A 17 7.73 -15.32 7.49
C TYR A 17 9.02 -16.09 7.16
N PHE A 18 9.69 -15.74 6.05
CA PHE A 18 10.98 -16.32 5.67
C PHE A 18 12.20 -15.66 6.35
N GLY A 19 11.99 -14.85 7.41
CA GLY A 19 13.07 -14.22 8.18
C GLY A 19 13.79 -13.07 7.46
N ARG A 20 13.33 -12.62 6.29
CA ARG A 20 13.89 -11.48 5.54
C ARG A 20 13.35 -10.15 6.05
N THR A 21 13.48 -9.90 7.36
CA THR A 21 12.90 -8.74 8.07
C THR A 21 13.37 -7.39 7.52
N LYS A 22 14.63 -7.26 7.12
CA LYS A 22 15.15 -6.02 6.48
C LYS A 22 14.40 -5.68 5.19
N ALA A 23 14.26 -6.66 4.29
CA ALA A 23 13.52 -6.48 3.05
C ALA A 23 12.02 -6.27 3.31
N GLY A 24 11.45 -7.01 4.27
CA GLY A 24 10.07 -6.84 4.72
C GLY A 24 9.77 -5.43 5.20
N ASN A 25 10.67 -4.84 6.01
CA ASN A 25 10.54 -3.46 6.49
C ASN A 25 10.58 -2.44 5.36
N VAL A 26 11.50 -2.60 4.39
CA VAL A 26 11.57 -1.71 3.22
C VAL A 26 10.27 -1.75 2.43
N VAL A 27 9.76 -2.96 2.13
CA VAL A 27 8.49 -3.13 1.40
C VAL A 27 7.31 -2.58 2.21
N PHE A 28 7.32 -2.74 3.53
CA PHE A 28 6.29 -2.18 4.41
C PHE A 28 6.22 -0.65 4.34
N PHE A 29 7.36 0.04 4.47
CA PHE A 29 7.38 1.51 4.39
C PHE A 29 6.97 2.03 3.01
N LEU A 30 7.36 1.34 1.94
CA LEU A 30 6.88 1.66 0.58
C LEU A 30 5.37 1.48 0.46
N THR A 31 4.83 0.39 1.01
CA THR A 31 3.38 0.12 1.01
C THR A 31 2.62 1.19 1.81
N LEU A 32 3.17 1.64 2.93
CA LEU A 32 2.62 2.72 3.74
C LEU A 32 2.58 4.04 2.95
N ALA A 33 3.68 4.43 2.32
CA ALA A 33 3.75 5.64 1.50
C ALA A 33 2.75 5.62 0.33
N LEU A 34 2.63 4.47 -0.35
CA LEU A 34 1.63 4.28 -1.41
C LEU A 34 0.19 4.34 -0.88
N SER A 35 -0.05 3.84 0.32
CA SER A 35 -1.37 3.91 0.96
C SER A 35 -1.76 5.36 1.25
N VAL A 36 -0.83 6.16 1.78
CA VAL A 36 -1.03 7.60 2.01
C VAL A 36 -1.27 8.34 0.69
N TYR A 37 -0.49 8.04 -0.35
CA TYR A 37 -0.69 8.61 -1.67
C TYR A 37 -2.08 8.26 -2.23
N TRP A 38 -2.50 7.00 -2.15
CA TRP A 38 -3.79 6.54 -2.65
C TRP A 38 -4.95 7.22 -1.91
N LEU A 39 -4.86 7.29 -0.58
CA LEU A 39 -5.83 7.99 0.28
C LEU A 39 -5.91 9.47 -0.08
N LYS A 40 -4.77 10.16 -0.19
CA LYS A 40 -4.74 11.57 -0.61
C LYS A 40 -5.42 11.74 -1.96
N PHE A 41 -5.02 10.95 -2.96
CA PHE A 41 -5.61 11.01 -4.30
C PHE A 41 -7.13 10.84 -4.26
N HIS A 42 -7.66 9.83 -3.56
CA HIS A 42 -9.10 9.58 -3.50
C HIS A 42 -9.86 10.58 -2.60
N ALA A 43 -9.19 11.18 -1.61
CA ALA A 43 -9.78 12.21 -0.75
C ALA A 43 -9.81 13.60 -1.41
N THR A 44 -8.83 13.91 -2.27
CA THR A 44 -8.75 15.22 -2.96
C THR A 44 -9.34 15.21 -4.36
N SER A 45 -9.59 14.04 -4.95
CA SER A 45 -10.33 13.95 -6.21
C SER A 45 -11.75 14.45 -5.96
N GLN A 46 -12.16 15.51 -6.63
CA GLN A 46 -13.57 15.90 -6.64
C GLN A 46 -14.38 14.67 -7.07
N LEU A 47 -15.34 14.26 -6.23
CA LEU A 47 -16.38 13.35 -6.67
C LEU A 47 -17.06 14.05 -7.85
N THR A 48 -16.72 13.68 -9.08
CA THR A 48 -17.50 14.04 -10.26
C THR A 48 -18.80 13.25 -10.21
N ILE A 49 -19.65 13.58 -9.24
CA ILE A 49 -21.07 13.28 -9.31
C ILE A 49 -21.55 14.23 -10.41
N GLN A 50 -21.65 13.70 -11.63
CA GLN A 50 -22.57 14.28 -12.60
C GLN A 50 -23.96 14.07 -12.01
N LEU A 51 -24.50 15.13 -11.41
CA LEU A 51 -25.90 15.20 -11.00
C LEU A 51 -26.77 15.29 -12.24
#